data_AF-A0A0F7K3M5-F1
#
_entry.id   AF-A0A0F7K3M5-F1
#
_cell.length_a   1.000
_cell.length_b   1.000
_cell.length_c   1.000
_cell.angle_alpha   90.00
_cell.angle_beta   90.00
_cell.angle_gamma   90.00
#
_symmetry.space_group_name_H-M   'P 1'
#
loop_
_entity.id
_entity.type
_entity.pdbx_description
1 polymer ?
#
loop_
_entity_poly.entity_id
_entity_poly.type
_entity_poly.pdbx_seq_one_letter_code
_entity_poly.pdbx_strand_id
1 'polypeptide(L)'
;MSFVGLRLREANQQLQDLQARVHSLTENLNALCSGAVGVDQRVSNLERSGRDLAHRQESMESTQQDRPYGEAIQMVQQGATASALVEELGLSRSEADLVVMLHGSK
;
A
#
# COMPACT_ATOMS: atom_id res chain seq x y z
N MET A 1 68.94 -9.63 -23.34
CA MET A 1 67.56 -9.73 -22.81
C MET A 1 66.62 -9.98 -23.99
N SER A 2 66.14 -11.21 -24.19
CA SER A 2 65.37 -11.58 -25.39
C SER A 2 64.01 -10.89 -25.44
N PHE A 3 63.68 -10.30 -26.60
CA PHE A 3 62.40 -9.68 -26.96
C PHE A 3 61.18 -10.54 -26.59
N VAL A 4 61.32 -11.86 -26.69
CA VAL A 4 60.30 -12.85 -26.31
C VAL A 4 59.93 -12.78 -24.83
N GLY A 5 60.91 -12.59 -23.93
CA GLY A 5 60.65 -12.49 -22.49
C GLY A 5 59.90 -11.21 -22.10
N LEU A 6 60.15 -10.11 -22.82
CA LEU A 6 59.44 -8.84 -22.64
C LEU A 6 57.97 -8.95 -23.08
N ARG A 7 57.71 -9.52 -24.26
CA ARG A 7 56.34 -9.77 -24.73
C ARG A 7 55.56 -10.73 -23.85
N LEU A 8 56.19 -11.79 -23.34
CA LEU A 8 55.54 -12.73 -22.42
C LEU A 8 55.15 -12.03 -21.10
N ARG A 9 55.99 -11.10 -20.62
CA ARG A 9 55.72 -10.33 -19.40
C ARG A 9 54.57 -9.34 -19.60
N GLU A 10 54.53 -8.68 -20.74
CA GLU A 10 53.45 -7.75 -21.12
C GLU A 10 52.10 -8.49 -21.27
N ALA A 11 52.10 -9.64 -21.94
CA ALA A 11 50.92 -10.48 -22.05
C ALA A 11 50.42 -10.98 -20.68
N ASN A 12 51.34 -11.39 -19.78
CA ASN A 12 50.98 -11.78 -18.42
C ASN A 12 50.41 -10.61 -17.60
N GLN A 13 50.94 -9.40 -17.77
CA GLN A 13 50.38 -8.20 -17.12
C GLN A 13 48.98 -7.88 -17.63
N GLN A 14 48.74 -7.99 -18.94
CA GLN A 14 47.40 -7.80 -19.52
C GLN A 14 46.41 -8.85 -19.02
N LEU A 15 46.83 -10.12 -18.90
CA LEU A 15 45.99 -11.17 -18.33
C LEU A 15 45.64 -10.90 -16.87
N GLN A 16 46.59 -10.44 -16.07
CA GLN A 16 46.34 -10.05 -14.68
C GLN A 16 45.36 -8.87 -14.56
N ASP A 17 45.52 -7.84 -15.41
CA ASP A 17 44.61 -6.70 -15.43
C ASP A 17 43.18 -7.11 -15.84
N LEU A 18 43.06 -7.96 -16.87
CA LEU A 18 41.77 -8.52 -17.28
C LEU A 18 41.12 -9.37 -16.19
N GLN A 19 41.90 -10.21 -15.49
CA GLN A 19 41.39 -10.99 -14.36
C GLN A 19 40.89 -10.08 -13.23
N ALA A 20 41.62 -9.02 -12.89
CA ALA A 20 41.20 -8.06 -11.88
C ALA A 20 39.91 -7.33 -12.28
N ARG A 21 39.77 -6.94 -13.55
CA ARG A 21 38.55 -6.30 -14.07
C ARG A 21 37.35 -7.24 -14.02
N VAL A 22 37.51 -8.50 -14.43
CA VAL A 22 36.45 -9.52 -14.36
C VAL A 22 36.02 -9.76 -12.92
N HIS A 23 36.98 -9.81 -11.99
CA HIS A 23 36.68 -9.95 -10.57
C HIS A 23 35.86 -8.77 -10.05
N SER A 24 36.29 -7.53 -10.32
CA SER A 24 35.57 -6.32 -9.91
C SER A 24 34.16 -6.25 -10.52
N LEU A 25 34.00 -6.61 -11.80
CA LEU A 25 32.69 -6.67 -12.44
C LEU A 25 31.78 -7.71 -11.78
N THR A 26 32.34 -8.85 -11.37
CA THR A 26 31.60 -9.91 -10.68
C THR A 26 31.14 -9.44 -9.29
N GLU A 27 32.00 -8.75 -8.54
CA GLU A 27 31.64 -8.15 -7.26
C GLU A 27 30.54 -7.09 -7.40
N ASN A 28 30.66 -6.21 -8.40
CA ASN A 28 29.65 -5.18 -8.68
C ASN A 28 28.30 -5.79 -9.08
N LEU A 29 28.30 -6.85 -9.90
CA LEU A 29 27.08 -7.57 -10.26
C LEU A 29 26.44 -8.21 -9.03
N ASN A 30 27.23 -8.84 -8.16
CA ASN A 30 26.71 -9.43 -6.92
C ASN A 30 26.07 -8.36 -6.02
N ALA A 31 26.74 -7.21 -5.84
CA ALA A 31 26.20 -6.09 -5.07
C ALA A 31 24.90 -5.54 -5.68
N LEU A 32 24.84 -5.41 -7.02
CA LEU A 32 23.64 -4.95 -7.71
C LEU A 32 22.49 -5.95 -7.59
N CYS A 33 22.75 -7.25 -7.74
CA CYS A 33 21.75 -8.30 -7.55
C CYS A 33 21.21 -8.29 -6.12
N SER A 34 22.07 -8.19 -5.10
CA SER A 34 21.63 -8.05 -3.70
C SER A 34 20.81 -6.78 -3.48
N GLY A 35 21.22 -5.66 -4.11
CA GLY A 35 20.46 -4.41 -4.08
C GLY A 35 19.07 -4.53 -4.72
N ALA A 36 18.98 -5.17 -5.89
CA ALA A 36 17.73 -5.42 -6.60
C ALA A 36 16.76 -6.25 -5.76
N VAL A 37 17.24 -7.35 -5.16
CA VAL A 37 16.43 -8.18 -4.25
C VAL A 37 15.91 -7.36 -3.05
N GLY A 38 16.74 -6.48 -2.48
CA GLY A 38 16.33 -5.60 -1.40
C GLY A 38 15.23 -4.62 -1.82
N VAL A 39 15.32 -4.07 -3.02
CA VAL A 39 14.29 -3.19 -3.60
C VAL A 39 13.00 -3.96 -3.86
N ASP A 40 13.06 -5.13 -4.47
CA ASP A 40 11.89 -5.98 -4.75
C ASP A 40 11.14 -6.33 -3.47
N GLN A 41 11.87 -6.69 -2.41
CA GLN A 41 11.27 -6.98 -1.11
C GLN A 41 10.58 -5.74 -0.51
N ARG A 42 11.18 -4.55 -0.68
CA ARG A 42 10.60 -3.29 -0.20
C ARG A 42 9.33 -2.93 -0.97
N VAL A 43 9.34 -3.09 -2.30
CA VAL A 43 8.15 -2.86 -3.15
C VAL A 43 7.04 -3.82 -2.76
N SER A 44 7.32 -5.12 -2.62
CA SER A 44 6.33 -6.12 -2.20
C SER A 44 5.71 -5.80 -0.84
N ASN A 45 6.50 -5.29 0.10
CA ASN A 45 6.00 -4.86 1.40
C ASN A 45 5.09 -3.63 1.28
N LEU A 46 5.47 -2.63 0.47
CA LEU A 46 4.65 -1.44 0.23
C LEU A 46 3.33 -1.79 -0.46
N GLU A 47 3.33 -2.68 -1.44
CA GLU A 47 2.11 -3.16 -2.10
C GLU A 47 1.18 -3.91 -1.13
N ARG A 48 1.73 -4.71 -0.21
CA ARG A 48 0.95 -5.37 0.84
C ARG A 48 0.35 -4.36 1.80
N SER A 49 1.13 -3.40 2.28
CA SER A 49 0.62 -2.32 3.14
C SER A 49 -0.44 -1.47 2.43
N GLY A 50 -0.24 -1.14 1.15
CA GLY A 50 -1.23 -0.39 0.36
C GLY A 50 -2.56 -1.11 0.24
N ARG A 51 -2.53 -2.43 -0.02
CA ARG A 51 -3.74 -3.26 -0.05
C ARG A 51 -4.44 -3.33 1.31
N ASP A 52 -3.70 -3.47 2.40
CA ASP A 52 -4.26 -3.46 3.75
C ASP A 52 -4.94 -2.12 4.06
N LEU A 53 -4.27 -0.99 3.76
CA LEU A 53 -4.85 0.33 3.94
C LEU A 53 -6.11 0.53 3.11
N ALA A 54 -6.11 0.10 1.84
CA ALA A 54 -7.28 0.19 0.98
C ALA A 54 -8.47 -0.60 1.55
N HIS A 55 -8.25 -1.84 2.00
CA HIS A 55 -9.29 -2.65 2.62
C HIS A 55 -9.82 -2.03 3.92
N ARG A 56 -8.93 -1.45 4.73
CA ARG A 56 -9.33 -0.75 5.97
C ARG A 56 -10.15 0.50 5.66
N GLN A 57 -9.78 1.26 4.63
CA GLN A 57 -10.55 2.42 4.19
C GLN A 57 -11.95 2.01 3.71
N GLU A 58 -12.05 0.99 2.85
CA GLU A 58 -13.33 0.46 2.38
C GLU A 58 -14.21 0.00 3.54
N SER A 59 -13.63 -0.70 4.53
CA SER A 59 -14.34 -1.13 5.74
C SER A 59 -14.86 0.06 6.57
N MET A 60 -14.07 1.14 6.67
CA MET A 60 -14.46 2.35 7.39
C MET A 60 -15.57 3.11 6.66
N GLU A 61 -15.46 3.27 5.35
CA GLU A 61 -16.50 3.91 4.52
C GLU A 61 -17.82 3.13 4.59
N SER A 62 -17.77 1.81 4.47
CA SER A 62 -18.95 0.94 4.63
C SER A 62 -19.58 1.07 6.02
N THR A 63 -18.76 1.05 7.08
CA THR A 63 -19.26 1.18 8.45
C THR A 63 -19.89 2.56 8.70
N GLN A 64 -19.34 3.62 8.12
CA GLN A 64 -19.85 4.98 8.28
C GLN A 64 -21.18 5.19 7.56
N GLN A 65 -21.42 4.47 6.46
CA GLN A 65 -22.68 4.54 5.72
C GLN A 65 -23.85 3.89 6.48
N ASP A 66 -23.60 2.82 7.24
CA ASP A 66 -24.66 2.09 7.98
C ASP A 66 -25.00 2.68 9.36
N ARG A 67 -24.04 3.36 10.01
CA ARG A 67 -24.24 3.95 11.37
C ARG A 67 -25.38 4.96 11.49
N PRO A 68 -25.52 5.97 10.61
CA PRO A 68 -26.56 6.99 10.78
C PRO A 68 -27.97 6.40 10.72
N TYR A 69 -28.19 5.32 9.97
CA TYR A 69 -29.50 4.65 9.91
C TYR A 69 -29.78 3.80 11.16
N GLY A 70 -28.80 3.10 11.70
CA GLY A 70 -28.96 2.33 12.94
C GLY A 70 -29.35 3.22 14.13
N GLU A 71 -28.64 4.34 14.30
CA GLU A 71 -28.96 5.33 15.34
C GLU A 71 -30.31 6.00 15.09
N ALA A 72 -30.63 6.34 13.83
CA ALA A 72 -31.91 6.91 13.44
C ALA A 72 -33.10 5.99 13.78
N ILE A 73 -33.00 4.71 13.49
CA ILE A 73 -34.04 3.72 13.80
C ILE A 73 -34.25 3.64 15.32
N GLN A 74 -33.16 3.63 16.10
CA GLN A 74 -33.25 3.59 17.56
C GLN A 74 -33.89 4.86 18.13
N MET A 75 -33.56 6.04 17.60
CA MET A 75 -34.19 7.30 17.98
C MET A 75 -35.68 7.32 17.64
N VAL A 76 -36.07 6.86 16.45
CA VAL A 76 -37.49 6.76 16.05
C VAL A 76 -38.25 5.80 16.96
N GLN A 77 -37.67 4.65 17.31
CA GLN A 77 -38.28 3.71 18.26
C GLN A 77 -38.48 4.32 19.66
N GLN A 78 -37.66 5.31 20.03
CA GLN A 78 -37.81 6.10 21.26
C GLN A 78 -38.77 7.29 21.10
N GLY A 79 -39.38 7.47 19.92
CA GLY A 79 -40.37 8.52 19.64
C GLY A 79 -39.79 9.81 19.04
N ALA A 80 -38.54 9.81 18.55
CA ALA A 80 -37.97 10.96 17.89
C ALA A 80 -38.73 11.31 16.59
N THR A 81 -38.83 12.61 16.30
CA THR A 81 -39.48 13.13 15.08
C THR A 81 -38.48 13.30 13.95
N ALA A 82 -38.96 13.33 12.70
CA ALA A 82 -38.13 13.54 11.51
C ALA A 82 -37.22 14.78 11.62
N SER A 83 -37.71 15.87 12.23
CA SER A 83 -36.90 17.07 12.47
C SER A 83 -35.69 16.82 13.38
N ALA A 84 -35.87 16.02 14.44
CA ALA A 84 -34.77 15.68 15.36
C ALA A 84 -33.70 14.82 14.67
N LEU A 85 -34.10 13.91 13.77
CA LEU A 85 -33.17 13.10 12.98
C LEU A 85 -32.34 13.95 12.00
N VAL A 86 -32.94 14.97 11.39
CA VAL A 86 -32.22 15.91 10.52
C VAL A 86 -31.21 16.74 11.32
N GLU A 87 -31.60 17.21 12.51
CA GLU A 87 -30.75 18.06 13.36
C GLU A 87 -29.62 17.28 14.03
N GLU A 88 -29.88 16.09 14.56
CA GLU A 88 -28.91 15.32 15.34
C GLU A 88 -28.04 14.39 14.48
N LEU A 89 -28.58 13.82 13.40
CA LEU A 89 -27.87 12.85 12.56
C LEU A 89 -27.54 13.37 11.15
N GLY A 90 -27.94 14.61 10.82
CA GLY A 90 -27.62 15.26 9.55
C GLY A 90 -28.28 14.59 8.32
N LEU A 91 -29.31 13.79 8.52
CA LEU A 91 -30.07 13.13 7.45
C LEU A 91 -30.78 14.17 6.58
N SER A 92 -30.99 13.87 5.29
CA SER A 92 -31.89 14.70 4.49
C SER A 92 -33.32 14.60 5.01
N ARG A 93 -34.12 15.65 4.80
CA ARG A 93 -35.52 15.67 5.25
C ARG A 93 -36.31 14.47 4.72
N SER A 94 -36.13 14.15 3.43
CA SER A 94 -36.75 12.98 2.79
C SER A 94 -36.33 11.64 3.41
N GLU A 95 -35.05 11.49 3.79
CA GLU A 95 -34.57 10.27 4.45
C GLU A 95 -35.14 10.15 5.86
N ALA A 96 -35.15 11.24 6.64
CA ALA A 96 -35.70 11.23 7.99
C ALA A 96 -37.21 10.90 8.00
N ASP A 97 -37.98 11.48 7.08
CA ASP A 97 -39.41 11.18 6.92
C ASP A 97 -39.63 9.69 6.55
N LEU A 98 -38.77 9.12 5.71
CA LEU A 98 -38.82 7.70 5.34
C LEU A 98 -38.54 6.77 6.54
N VAL A 99 -37.52 7.08 7.34
CA VAL A 99 -37.15 6.27 8.52
C VAL A 99 -38.27 6.30 9.57
N VAL A 100 -38.85 7.48 9.85
CA VAL A 100 -40.00 7.61 10.75
C VAL A 100 -41.20 6.81 10.24
N MET A 101 -41.47 6.83 8.94
CA MET A 101 -42.58 6.09 8.35
C MET A 101 -42.39 4.57 8.46
N LEU A 102 -41.17 4.07 8.24
CA LEU A 102 -40.88 2.62 8.25
C LEU A 102 -40.74 2.05 9.67
N HIS A 103 -40.23 2.84 10.62
CA HIS A 103 -39.85 2.36 11.95
C HIS A 103 -40.58 3.06 13.11
N GLY A 104 -41.45 4.03 12.81
CA GLY A 104 -42.28 4.70 13.81
C GLY A 104 -43.24 3.71 14.46
N SER A 105 -43.14 3.58 15.78
CA SER A 105 -44.13 2.85 16.58
C SER A 105 -45.48 3.54 16.40
N LYS A 106 -46.47 2.77 15.97
CA LYS A 106 -47.85 3.22 15.72
C LYS A 106 -48.55 3.67 17.01
#